data_AF-A0A2H6AFC8-F1
#
_entry.id   AF-A0A2H6AFC8-F1
#
_cell.length_a   1.000
_cell.length_b   1.000
_cell.length_c   1.000
_cell.angle_alpha   90.00
_cell.angle_beta   90.00
_cell.angle_gamma   90.00
#
_symmetry.space_group_name_H-M   'P 1'
#
loop_
_entity.id
_entity.type
_entity.pdbx_description
1 polymer ?
#
loop_
_entity_poly.entity_id
_entity_poly.type
_entity_poly.pdbx_seq_one_letter_code
_entity_poly.pdbx_strand_id
1 'polypeptide(L)'
;MSQGLHETKPQLWRALVVFNDGSELLLYLGRSSAQVRAGYQSAFLELLDEEERSRVQTIQMQRWHGAPDAGRWVPQATLSIPGVKLAKAAS
;
A
#
# COMPACT_ATOMS: atom_id res chain seq x y z
N MET A 1 -21.81 -31.19 -9.53
CA MET A 1 -20.80 -30.47 -10.35
C MET A 1 -20.60 -29.08 -9.76
N SER A 2 -20.00 -29.01 -8.58
CA SER A 2 -19.66 -27.74 -7.94
C SER A 2 -18.37 -27.23 -8.60
N GLN A 3 -18.53 -26.26 -9.50
CA GLN A 3 -17.41 -25.54 -10.09
C GLN A 3 -16.48 -25.04 -8.99
N GLY A 4 -15.22 -25.49 -9.02
CA GLY A 4 -14.14 -24.84 -8.30
C GLY A 4 -14.03 -23.41 -8.83
N LEU A 5 -14.59 -22.46 -8.09
CA LEU A 5 -14.31 -21.05 -8.28
C LEU A 5 -12.80 -20.90 -8.17
N HIS A 6 -12.15 -20.56 -9.28
CA HIS A 6 -10.72 -20.30 -9.38
C HIS A 6 -10.27 -19.53 -8.14
N GLU A 7 -9.43 -20.15 -7.31
CA GLU A 7 -8.78 -19.50 -6.18
C GLU A 7 -7.88 -18.40 -6.73
N THR A 8 -8.48 -17.25 -7.00
CA THR A 8 -7.77 -16.02 -7.28
C THR A 8 -7.09 -15.71 -5.96
N LYS A 9 -5.81 -16.06 -5.85
CA LYS A 9 -4.99 -15.84 -4.65
C LYS A 9 -5.34 -14.45 -4.09
N PRO A 10 -5.85 -14.37 -2.85
CA PRO A 10 -6.39 -13.12 -2.34
C PRO A 10 -5.29 -12.05 -2.40
N GLN A 11 -5.67 -10.86 -2.85
CA GLN A 11 -4.77 -9.72 -2.91
C GLN A 11 -4.63 -9.17 -1.49
N LEU A 12 -3.83 -9.87 -0.69
CA LEU A 12 -3.71 -9.63 0.74
C LEU A 12 -2.74 -8.48 1.07
N TRP A 13 -2.17 -7.78 0.09
CA TRP A 13 -1.16 -6.76 0.33
C TRP A 13 -1.54 -5.44 -0.31
N ARG A 14 -1.42 -4.33 0.42
CA ARG A 14 -1.67 -2.98 -0.11
C ARG A 14 -0.59 -1.99 0.26
N ALA A 15 -0.43 -0.96 -0.55
CA ALA A 15 0.27 0.28 -0.21
C ALA A 15 -0.75 1.39 -0.01
N LEU A 16 -0.69 2.05 1.14
CA LEU A 16 -1.59 3.11 1.56
C LEU A 16 -0.77 4.37 1.85
N VAL A 17 -1.07 5.47 1.18
CA VAL A 17 -0.57 6.79 1.53
C VAL A 17 -1.34 7.31 2.72
N VAL A 18 -0.64 7.92 3.66
CA VAL A 18 -1.20 8.75 4.71
C VAL A 18 -0.69 10.16 4.48
N PHE A 19 -1.63 11.09 4.29
CA PHE A 19 -1.33 12.51 4.12
C PHE A 19 -1.18 13.21 5.47
N ASN A 20 -0.61 14.42 5.46
CA ASN A 20 -0.37 15.19 6.67
C ASN A 20 -1.65 15.63 7.40
N ASP A 21 -2.78 15.65 6.69
CA ASP A 21 -4.12 15.90 7.24
C ASP A 21 -4.76 14.64 7.89
N GLY A 22 -4.09 13.48 7.81
CA GLY A 22 -4.60 12.20 8.29
C GLY A 22 -5.49 11.46 7.28
N SER A 23 -5.79 12.09 6.13
CA SER A 23 -6.43 11.45 4.99
C SER A 23 -5.60 10.28 4.46
N GLU A 24 -6.24 9.22 3.98
CA GLU A 24 -5.59 8.01 3.49
C GLU A 24 -5.96 7.73 2.02
N LEU A 25 -5.01 7.27 1.21
CA LEU A 25 -5.25 6.91 -0.19
C LEU A 25 -4.59 5.58 -0.56
N LEU A 26 -5.38 4.70 -1.17
CA LEU A 26 -4.89 3.41 -1.67
C LEU A 26 -4.09 3.62 -2.96
N LEU A 27 -2.78 3.37 -2.91
CA LEU A 27 -1.92 3.45 -4.09
C LEU A 27 -1.96 2.17 -4.92
N TYR A 28 -1.83 1.03 -4.26
CA TYR A 28 -1.58 -0.22 -4.94
C TYR A 28 -2.09 -1.40 -4.12
N LEU A 29 -2.70 -2.37 -4.80
CA LEU A 29 -3.15 -3.63 -4.23
C LEU A 29 -2.48 -4.78 -4.98
N GLY A 30 -1.93 -5.73 -4.25
CA GLY A 30 -1.14 -6.82 -4.81
C GLY A 30 -1.25 -8.11 -4.00
N ARG A 31 -0.72 -9.19 -4.58
CA ARG A 31 -0.75 -10.53 -3.98
C ARG A 31 0.41 -10.81 -3.03
N SER A 32 1.46 -10.00 -3.09
CA SER A 32 2.68 -10.15 -2.30
C SER A 32 3.33 -8.80 -2.03
N SER A 33 4.10 -8.71 -0.94
CA SER A 33 4.91 -7.52 -0.60
C SER A 33 5.87 -7.11 -1.71
N ALA A 34 6.50 -8.08 -2.39
CA ALA A 34 7.39 -7.81 -3.53
C ALA A 34 6.66 -7.13 -4.69
N GLN A 35 5.43 -7.56 -4.98
CA GLN A 35 4.60 -6.97 -6.04
C GLN A 35 4.18 -5.54 -5.68
N VAL A 36 3.75 -5.33 -4.44
CA VAL A 36 3.42 -3.98 -3.96
C VAL A 36 4.65 -3.07 -4.04
N ARG A 37 5.82 -3.52 -3.60
CA ARG A 37 7.08 -2.76 -3.67
C ARG A 37 7.52 -2.44 -5.11
N ALA A 38 7.24 -3.33 -6.05
CA ALA A 38 7.55 -3.11 -7.46
C ALA A 38 6.58 -2.11 -8.11
N GLY A 39 5.30 -2.11 -7.73
CA GLY A 39 4.26 -1.30 -8.37
C GLY A 39 3.93 0.04 -7.70
N TYR A 40 4.12 0.17 -6.39
CA TYR A 40 3.65 1.36 -5.66
C TYR A 40 4.34 2.66 -6.08
N GLN A 41 5.59 2.60 -6.54
CA GLN A 41 6.35 3.79 -6.93
C GLN A 41 5.80 4.38 -8.23
N SER A 42 5.49 3.53 -9.22
CA SER A 42 4.83 3.97 -10.46
C SER A 42 3.43 4.49 -10.13
N ALA A 43 2.63 3.74 -9.37
CA ALA A 43 1.30 4.18 -8.98
C ALA A 43 1.32 5.53 -8.21
N PHE A 44 2.31 5.75 -7.36
CA PHE A 44 2.49 7.02 -6.65
C PHE A 44 2.74 8.20 -7.60
N LEU A 45 3.55 8.00 -8.63
CA LEU A 45 3.85 9.03 -9.63
C LEU A 45 2.72 9.20 -10.65
N GLU A 46 1.92 8.19 -10.90
CA GLU A 46 0.79 8.26 -11.85
C GLU A 46 -0.48 8.80 -11.21
N LEU A 47 -0.73 8.51 -9.93
CA LEU A 47 -1.97 8.88 -9.24
C LEU A 47 -1.91 10.21 -8.50
N LEU A 48 -0.73 10.59 -7.98
CA LEU A 48 -0.58 11.85 -7.24
C LEU A 48 0.16 12.87 -8.08
N ASP A 49 -0.36 14.09 -8.14
CA ASP A 49 0.34 15.26 -8.65
C ASP A 49 1.37 15.80 -7.65
N GLU A 50 2.22 16.74 -8.08
CA GLU A 50 3.31 17.29 -7.26
C GLU A 50 2.83 17.87 -5.91
N GLU A 51 1.69 18.58 -5.92
CA GLU A 51 1.04 19.13 -4.72
C GLU A 51 0.66 18.02 -3.72
N GLU A 52 0.00 16.97 -4.20
CA GLU A 52 -0.44 15.85 -3.36
C GLU A 52 0.76 15.07 -2.83
N ARG A 53 1.81 14.89 -3.64
CA ARG A 53 3.07 14.25 -3.20
C ARG A 53 3.74 15.03 -2.07
N SER A 54 3.67 16.35 -2.09
CA SER A 54 4.21 17.21 -1.03
C SER A 54 3.48 17.04 0.31
N ARG A 55 2.20 16.64 0.25
CA ARG A 55 1.36 16.38 1.43
C ARG A 55 1.52 14.96 1.99
N VAL A 56 2.22 14.08 1.30
CA VAL A 56 2.42 12.68 1.72
C VAL A 56 3.31 12.66 2.96
N GLN A 57 2.78 12.15 4.07
CA GLN A 57 3.51 11.99 5.31
C GLN A 57 4.22 10.63 5.37
N THR A 58 3.52 9.56 4.99
CA THR A 58 4.06 8.20 5.00
C THR A 58 3.34 7.31 3.99
N ILE A 59 4.03 6.26 3.53
CA ILE A 59 3.41 5.19 2.73
C ILE A 59 3.50 3.90 3.54
N GLN A 60 2.36 3.37 3.97
CA GLN A 60 2.28 2.14 4.72
C GLN A 60 2.00 0.95 3.81
N MET A 61 2.85 -0.06 3.88
CA MET A 61 2.55 -1.39 3.34
C MET A 61 1.80 -2.18 4.40
N GLN A 62 0.57 -2.57 4.08
CA GLN A 62 -0.30 -3.30 4.98
C GLN A 62 -0.66 -4.65 4.37
N ARG A 63 -0.91 -5.64 5.23
CA ARG A 63 -1.37 -6.97 4.84
C ARG A 63 -2.71 -7.28 5.49
N TRP A 64 -3.65 -7.81 4.72
CA TRP A 64 -4.90 -8.33 5.25
C TRP A 64 -4.61 -9.58 6.09
N HIS A 65 -5.07 -9.54 7.33
CA HIS A 65 -4.91 -10.61 8.29
C HIS A 65 -6.27 -10.98 8.87
N GLY A 66 -6.63 -12.26 8.75
CA GLY A 66 -7.91 -12.81 9.19
C GLY A 66 -8.74 -13.37 8.04
N ALA A 67 -10.02 -13.63 8.31
CA ALA A 67 -10.97 -14.10 7.32
C ALA A 67 -11.16 -13.06 6.19
N PRO A 68 -11.53 -13.46 4.97
CA PRO A 68 -11.78 -12.53 3.87
C PRO A 68 -12.81 -11.45 4.23
N ASP A 69 -13.86 -11.81 4.99
CA ASP A 69 -14.97 -10.91 5.32
C ASP A 69 -14.85 -10.20 6.68
N ALA A 70 -13.93 -10.66 7.54
CA ALA A 70 -13.80 -10.18 8.93
C ALA A 70 -12.34 -9.93 9.37
N GLY A 71 -11.43 -9.86 8.41
CA GLY A 71 -10.04 -9.55 8.66
C GLY A 71 -9.81 -8.06 8.91
N ARG A 72 -8.54 -7.72 9.09
CA ARG A 72 -8.08 -6.33 9.21
C ARG A 72 -6.81 -6.12 8.43
N TRP A 73 -6.60 -4.90 7.95
CA TRP A 73 -5.32 -4.48 7.39
C TRP A 73 -4.34 -4.21 8.53
N VAL A 74 -3.26 -4.98 8.58
CA VAL A 74 -2.20 -4.84 9.59
C VAL A 74 -0.98 -4.20 8.92
N PRO A 75 -0.44 -3.09 9.46
CA PRO A 75 0.81 -2.51 8.95
C PRO A 75 1.94 -3.54 9.08
N GLN A 76 2.71 -3.67 7.99
CA GLN A 76 3.85 -4.58 7.91
C GLN A 76 5.15 -3.81 7.79
N ALA A 77 5.18 -2.72 7.02
CA ALA A 77 6.34 -1.85 6.90
C ALA A 77 5.95 -0.47 6.38
N THR A 78 6.79 0.53 6.64
CA THR A 78 6.74 1.82 5.96
C THR A 78 7.62 1.76 4.71
N LEU A 79 7.07 2.20 3.58
CA LEU A 79 7.76 2.28 2.29
C LEU A 79 8.38 3.68 2.11
N SER A 80 9.46 3.75 1.34
CA SER A 80 10.09 5.01 0.99
C SER A 80 9.18 5.83 0.10
N ILE A 81 9.06 7.12 0.37
CA ILE A 81 8.33 8.02 -0.51
C ILE A 81 9.24 8.35 -1.71
N PRO A 82 8.82 8.08 -2.97
CA PRO A 82 9.61 8.39 -4.15
C PRO A 82 9.89 9.90 -4.26
N GLY A 83 11.11 10.28 -4.60
CA GLY A 83 11.50 11.68 -4.81
C GLY A 83 11.93 12.43 -3.54
N VAL A 84 11.57 11.95 -2.35
CA VAL A 84 12.09 12.47 -1.08
C VAL A 84 13.23 11.58 -0.61
N LYS A 85 14.43 12.15 -0.48
CA LYS A 85 15.50 11.50 0.27
C LYS A 85 15.12 11.53 1.74
N LEU A 86 14.53 10.45 2.24
CA LEU A 86 14.24 10.32 3.65
C LEU A 86 15.57 10.43 4.43
N ALA A 87 15.79 11.53 5.14
CA ALA A 87 16.75 11.56 6.22
C ALA A 87 16.26 10.51 7.23
N LYS A 88 17.04 9.45 7.40
CA LYS A 88 16.77 8.27 8.23
C LYS A 88 16.00 8.66 9.51
N ALA A 89 14.69 8.39 9.54
CA ALA A 89 13.91 8.50 10.77
C ALA A 89 14.36 7.36 11.68
N ALA A 90 15.10 7.72 12.72
CA ALA A 90 15.51 6.83 13.79
C ALA A 90 14.36 6.70 14.80
N SER A 91 14.23 5.47 15.31
CA SER A 91 13.53 5.03 16.53
C SER A 91 12.06 4.65 16.39
#